data_AF-A0A109LD82-F1
#
_entry.id   AF-A0A109LD82-F1
#
_cell.length_a   1.000
_cell.length_b   1.000
_cell.length_c   1.000
_cell.angle_alpha   90.00
_cell.angle_beta   90.00
_cell.angle_gamma   90.00
#
_symmetry.space_group_name_H-M   'P 1'
#
loop_
_entity.id
_entity.type
_entity.pdbx_description
1 polymer ?
#
loop_
_entity_poly.entity_id
_entity_poly.type
_entity_poly.pdbx_seq_one_letter_code
_entity_poly.pdbx_strand_id
1 'polypeptide(L)'
;MTTRAAVNILGADGAVIDVTSLGANTITTEHPGPGQYLVHGTLGMVPPPEGWGYVLNQVDASCSVAINYNDGVLAVSVAKDGEPADLAHSITLHVAVDSLLVQVVPELTAPEADSMETAFAEITRLRSVADYAIAPLQDAVDVDEATDADLAALKSWKKYRVALSRVIEQPQFPDAIEWPVVPA
;
A
#
# COMPACT_ATOMS: atom_id res chain seq x y z
N MET A 1 -5.30 -13.74 -8.42
CA MET A 1 -6.56 -14.02 -7.71
C MET A 1 -7.63 -13.17 -8.38
N THR A 2 -8.89 -13.60 -8.39
CA THR A 2 -10.00 -12.78 -8.89
C THR A 2 -10.74 -12.20 -7.68
N THR A 3 -11.19 -10.96 -7.77
CA THR A 3 -11.92 -10.28 -6.70
C THR A 3 -13.37 -10.04 -7.12
N ARG A 4 -14.30 -9.94 -6.16
CA ARG A 4 -15.69 -9.61 -6.42
C ARG A 4 -15.90 -8.09 -6.56
N ALA A 5 -16.71 -7.71 -7.54
CA ALA A 5 -17.29 -6.39 -7.67
C ALA A 5 -18.81 -6.47 -7.76
N ALA A 6 -19.50 -5.49 -7.20
CA ALA A 6 -20.93 -5.26 -7.41
C ALA A 6 -21.09 -4.03 -8.33
N VAL A 7 -21.78 -4.20 -9.45
CA VAL A 7 -22.00 -3.16 -10.45
C VAL A 7 -23.50 -2.88 -10.50
N ASN A 8 -23.90 -1.65 -10.20
CA ASN A 8 -25.29 -1.23 -10.32
C ASN A 8 -25.48 -0.45 -11.62
N ILE A 9 -26.38 -0.94 -12.47
CA ILE A 9 -26.62 -0.40 -13.82
C ILE A 9 -28.03 0.16 -13.88
N LEU A 10 -28.18 1.36 -14.44
CA LEU A 10 -29.44 2.02 -14.70
C LEU A 10 -30.14 1.38 -15.91
N GLY A 11 -31.42 1.10 -15.75
CA GLY A 11 -32.20 0.46 -16.81
C GLY A 11 -32.41 1.29 -18.06
N ALA A 12 -32.61 2.60 -17.91
CA ALA A 12 -33.04 3.48 -19.00
C ALA A 12 -32.02 3.60 -20.15
N ASP A 13 -30.73 3.55 -19.84
CA ASP A 13 -29.63 3.80 -20.79
C ASP A 13 -28.40 2.91 -20.55
N GLY A 14 -28.48 2.00 -19.57
CA GLY A 14 -27.38 1.11 -19.22
C GLY A 14 -26.20 1.79 -18.54
N ALA A 15 -26.28 3.06 -18.12
CA ALA A 15 -25.20 3.71 -17.41
C ALA A 15 -24.92 3.06 -16.05
N VAL A 16 -23.64 3.02 -15.71
CA VAL A 16 -23.18 2.62 -14.38
C VAL A 16 -23.59 3.68 -13.36
N ILE A 17 -24.41 3.29 -12.38
CA ILE A 17 -24.82 4.14 -11.26
C ILE A 17 -23.76 4.09 -10.16
N ASP A 18 -23.33 2.89 -9.81
CA ASP A 18 -22.38 2.62 -8.72
C ASP A 18 -21.54 1.38 -9.05
N VAL A 19 -20.27 1.43 -8.68
CA VAL A 19 -19.40 0.24 -8.68
C VAL A 19 -18.75 0.12 -7.32
N THR A 20 -19.09 -0.95 -6.63
CA THR A 20 -18.41 -1.35 -5.40
C THR A 20 -17.48 -2.52 -5.71
N SER A 21 -16.18 -2.23 -5.89
CA SER A 21 -15.16 -3.23 -6.24
C SER A 21 -14.02 -3.25 -5.22
N LEU A 22 -13.55 -4.44 -4.87
CA LEU A 22 -12.28 -4.65 -4.17
C LEU A 22 -11.11 -4.97 -5.14
N GLY A 23 -11.39 -4.99 -6.45
CA GLY A 23 -10.44 -5.29 -7.53
C GLY A 23 -10.36 -4.16 -8.56
N ALA A 24 -9.94 -4.48 -9.78
CA ALA A 24 -9.87 -3.53 -10.88
C ALA A 24 -11.22 -2.81 -11.06
N ASN A 25 -11.17 -1.49 -11.26
CA ASN A 25 -12.34 -0.64 -11.48
C ASN A 25 -12.40 -0.12 -12.92
N THR A 26 -12.18 -1.02 -13.88
CA THR A 26 -12.18 -0.72 -15.33
C THR A 26 -13.50 -1.11 -15.99
N ILE A 27 -14.58 -1.17 -15.21
CA ILE A 27 -15.87 -1.66 -15.68
C ILE A 27 -16.55 -0.55 -16.48
N THR A 28 -16.96 -0.88 -17.69
CA THR A 28 -17.75 0.00 -18.55
C THR A 28 -18.97 -0.74 -19.06
N THR A 29 -20.01 0.00 -19.42
CA THR A 29 -21.26 -0.56 -19.91
C THR A 29 -21.65 0.05 -21.24
N GLU A 30 -22.29 -0.75 -22.10
CA GLU A 30 -22.87 -0.31 -23.36
C GLU A 30 -24.33 -0.80 -23.45
N HIS A 31 -25.20 0.04 -23.99
CA HIS A 31 -26.62 -0.26 -24.20
C HIS A 31 -26.93 -0.22 -25.71
N PRO A 32 -26.69 -1.32 -26.44
CA PRO A 32 -26.87 -1.34 -27.90
C PRO A 32 -28.34 -1.32 -28.34
N GLY A 33 -29.29 -1.62 -27.43
CA GLY A 33 -30.71 -1.61 -27.73
C GLY A 33 -31.57 -2.11 -26.57
N PRO A 34 -32.91 -2.12 -26.75
CA PRO A 34 -33.85 -2.45 -25.70
C PRO A 34 -33.55 -3.79 -25.03
N GLY A 35 -33.45 -3.79 -23.71
CA GLY A 35 -33.16 -4.95 -22.89
C GLY A 35 -31.76 -5.54 -23.10
N GLN A 36 -30.83 -4.85 -23.75
CA GLN A 36 -29.47 -5.36 -23.97
C GLN A 36 -28.46 -4.47 -23.26
N TYR A 37 -27.77 -5.05 -22.26
CA TYR A 37 -26.71 -4.37 -21.52
C TYR A 37 -25.43 -5.18 -21.63
N LEU A 38 -24.39 -4.59 -22.21
CA LEU A 38 -23.07 -5.22 -22.32
C LEU A 38 -22.17 -4.64 -21.24
N VAL A 39 -21.56 -5.50 -20.43
CA VAL A 39 -20.66 -5.10 -19.35
C VAL A 39 -19.26 -5.60 -19.66
N HIS A 40 -18.33 -4.65 -19.73
CA HIS A 40 -16.93 -4.87 -20.10
C HIS A 40 -16.02 -4.72 -18.88
N GLY A 41 -14.79 -5.22 -18.97
CA GLY A 41 -13.82 -5.14 -17.87
C GLY A 41 -14.13 -6.09 -16.72
N THR A 42 -14.94 -7.13 -16.97
CA THR A 42 -15.28 -8.17 -16.01
C THR A 42 -14.72 -9.53 -16.46
N LEU A 43 -14.50 -10.42 -15.50
CA LEU A 43 -14.13 -11.83 -15.70
C LEU A 43 -15.37 -12.75 -15.68
N GLY A 44 -16.55 -12.18 -15.92
CA GLY A 44 -17.83 -12.88 -15.86
C GLY A 44 -18.52 -12.79 -14.49
N MET A 45 -19.56 -13.59 -14.30
CA MET A 45 -20.26 -13.71 -13.01
C MET A 45 -19.36 -14.39 -11.97
N VAL A 46 -19.47 -13.99 -10.71
CA VAL A 46 -18.73 -14.66 -9.63
C VAL A 46 -19.21 -16.12 -9.50
N PRO A 47 -18.30 -17.11 -9.50
CA PRO A 47 -18.69 -18.52 -9.36
C PRO A 47 -19.09 -18.88 -7.91
N PRO A 48 -19.92 -19.91 -7.70
CA PRO A 48 -20.22 -20.44 -6.37
C PRO A 48 -18.96 -21.06 -5.72
N PRO A 49 -18.80 -21.01 -4.38
CA PRO A 49 -19.75 -20.54 -3.36
C PRO A 49 -19.68 -19.02 -3.08
N GLU A 50 -18.77 -18.30 -3.73
CA GLU A 50 -18.45 -16.89 -3.43
C GLU A 50 -19.44 -15.91 -4.07
N GLY A 51 -20.07 -16.34 -5.17
CA GLY A 51 -20.88 -15.51 -6.03
C GLY A 51 -22.36 -15.45 -5.68
N TRP A 52 -22.83 -14.23 -5.41
CA TRP A 52 -24.24 -13.90 -5.60
C TRP A 52 -24.50 -13.66 -7.09
N GLY A 53 -25.72 -13.89 -7.56
CA GLY A 53 -26.08 -13.64 -8.95
C GLY A 53 -26.30 -12.14 -9.22
N TYR A 54 -27.43 -11.84 -9.85
CA TYR A 54 -27.91 -10.48 -10.01
C TYR A 54 -29.09 -10.20 -9.07
N VAL A 55 -29.31 -8.93 -8.76
CA VAL A 55 -30.45 -8.45 -7.98
C VAL A 55 -31.16 -7.38 -8.80
N LEU A 56 -32.46 -7.58 -9.04
CA LEU A 56 -33.31 -6.57 -9.67
C LEU A 56 -33.91 -5.65 -8.62
N ASN A 57 -34.14 -4.40 -9.00
CA ASN A 57 -35.02 -3.54 -8.23
C ASN A 57 -36.45 -4.11 -8.17
N GLN A 58 -37.18 -3.85 -7.08
CA GLN A 58 -38.55 -4.35 -6.90
C GLN A 58 -39.50 -3.89 -8.02
N VAL A 59 -39.27 -2.70 -8.60
CA VAL A 59 -40.05 -2.19 -9.74
C VAL A 59 -39.90 -3.08 -10.98
N ASP A 60 -38.76 -3.76 -11.11
CA ASP A 60 -38.38 -4.58 -12.25
C ASP A 60 -38.59 -6.08 -12.01
N ALA A 61 -39.19 -6.49 -10.89
CA ALA A 61 -39.32 -7.90 -10.49
C ALA A 61 -40.10 -8.78 -11.48
N SER A 62 -40.85 -8.17 -12.40
CA SER A 62 -41.58 -8.86 -13.49
C SER A 62 -40.71 -9.17 -14.72
N CYS A 63 -39.49 -8.62 -14.79
CA CYS A 63 -38.58 -8.83 -15.91
C CYS A 63 -37.77 -10.12 -15.73
N SER A 64 -37.59 -10.87 -16.81
CA SER A 64 -36.65 -11.99 -16.87
C SER A 64 -35.29 -11.48 -17.32
N VAL A 65 -34.21 -11.99 -16.70
CA VAL A 65 -32.84 -11.63 -17.05
C VAL A 65 -32.09 -12.90 -17.46
N ALA A 66 -31.44 -12.85 -18.62
CA ALA A 66 -30.50 -13.85 -19.08
C ALA A 66 -29.09 -13.24 -19.09
N ILE A 67 -28.11 -13.99 -18.62
CA ILE A 67 -26.72 -13.56 -18.56
C ILE A 67 -25.87 -14.52 -19.37
N ASN A 68 -25.05 -13.98 -20.26
CA ASN A 68 -24.07 -14.72 -21.03
C ASN A 68 -22.72 -14.03 -20.99
N TYR A 69 -21.64 -14.78 -20.79
CA TYR A 69 -20.29 -14.23 -20.81
C TYR A 69 -19.53 -14.80 -22.00
N ASN A 70 -19.03 -13.92 -22.88
CA ASN A 70 -18.26 -14.31 -24.05
C ASN A 70 -17.16 -13.28 -24.34
N ASP A 71 -15.94 -13.75 -24.56
CA ASP A 71 -14.80 -12.93 -25.00
C ASP A 71 -14.57 -11.66 -24.17
N GLY A 72 -14.67 -11.75 -22.83
CA GLY A 72 -14.45 -10.59 -21.95
C GLY A 72 -15.66 -9.67 -21.77
N VAL A 73 -16.79 -9.98 -22.40
CA VAL A 73 -18.04 -9.19 -22.33
C VAL A 73 -19.12 -10.01 -21.65
N LEU A 74 -19.72 -9.42 -20.61
CA LEU A 74 -20.89 -9.95 -19.94
C LEU A 74 -22.15 -9.32 -20.56
N ALA A 75 -22.82 -10.07 -21.41
CA ALA A 75 -24.10 -9.68 -21.99
C ALA A 75 -25.24 -10.01 -21.04
N VAL A 76 -26.02 -8.98 -20.69
CA VAL A 76 -27.21 -9.06 -19.86
C VAL A 76 -28.40 -8.73 -20.74
N SER A 77 -29.25 -9.71 -20.97
CA SER A 77 -30.48 -9.58 -21.76
C SER A 77 -31.68 -9.57 -20.83
N VAL A 78 -32.51 -8.55 -20.95
CA VAL A 78 -33.72 -8.35 -20.15
C VAL A 78 -34.93 -8.42 -21.06
N ALA A 79 -35.93 -9.17 -20.64
CA ALA A 79 -37.20 -9.29 -21.33
C ALA A 79 -38.36 -9.13 -20.35
N LYS A 80 -39.46 -8.55 -20.83
CA LYS A 80 -40.72 -8.43 -20.12
C LYS A 80 -41.82 -9.02 -20.99
N ASP A 81 -42.58 -9.96 -20.43
CA ASP A 81 -43.62 -10.70 -21.17
C ASP A 81 -43.11 -11.40 -22.45
N GLY A 82 -41.82 -11.77 -22.48
CA GLY A 82 -41.18 -12.45 -23.61
C GLY A 82 -40.54 -11.53 -24.65
N GLU A 83 -40.76 -10.22 -24.57
CA GLU A 83 -40.19 -9.23 -25.48
C GLU A 83 -38.99 -8.50 -24.84
N PRO A 84 -37.94 -8.16 -25.61
CA PRO A 84 -36.80 -7.42 -25.09
C PRO A 84 -37.22 -6.03 -24.61
N ALA A 85 -36.98 -5.74 -23.33
CA ALA A 85 -37.45 -4.52 -22.69
C ALA A 85 -36.42 -4.03 -21.67
N ASP A 86 -36.24 -2.71 -21.62
CA ASP A 86 -35.38 -2.07 -20.66
C ASP A 86 -35.95 -2.13 -19.24
N LEU A 87 -35.05 -2.15 -18.26
CA LEU A 87 -35.41 -2.02 -16.86
C LEU A 87 -35.92 -0.60 -16.61
N ALA A 88 -36.96 -0.47 -15.81
CA ALA A 88 -37.49 0.81 -15.37
C ALA A 88 -36.59 1.48 -14.32
N HIS A 89 -35.87 0.69 -13.52
CA HIS A 89 -35.00 1.23 -12.49
C HIS A 89 -33.55 0.74 -12.60
N SER A 90 -33.18 -0.38 -11.99
CA SER A 90 -31.77 -0.81 -11.98
C SER A 90 -31.59 -2.30 -11.72
N ILE A 91 -30.41 -2.78 -12.09
CA ILE A 91 -29.92 -4.13 -11.79
C ILE A 91 -28.54 -4.04 -11.13
N THR A 92 -28.34 -4.80 -10.06
CA THR A 92 -27.04 -4.99 -9.42
C THR A 92 -26.46 -6.35 -9.82
N LEU A 93 -25.32 -6.35 -10.48
CA LEU A 93 -24.59 -7.54 -10.95
C LEU A 93 -23.40 -7.80 -10.03
N HIS A 94 -23.25 -9.02 -9.54
CA HIS A 94 -22.03 -9.44 -8.86
C HIS A 94 -21.11 -10.16 -9.86
N VAL A 95 -20.03 -9.48 -10.20
CA VAL A 95 -19.08 -9.90 -11.23
C VAL A 95 -17.72 -10.17 -10.63
N ALA A 96 -16.99 -11.10 -11.22
CA ALA A 96 -15.57 -11.26 -10.95
C ALA A 96 -14.81 -10.18 -11.72
N VAL A 97 -13.82 -9.58 -11.09
CA VAL A 97 -12.86 -8.67 -11.72
C VAL A 97 -11.46 -9.15 -11.42
N ASP A 98 -10.50 -8.71 -12.22
CA ASP A 98 -9.11 -8.90 -11.86
C ASP A 98 -8.89 -8.28 -10.48
N SER A 99 -8.18 -8.95 -9.58
CA SER A 99 -7.73 -8.28 -8.38
C SER A 99 -6.92 -7.07 -8.82
N LEU A 100 -6.98 -5.96 -8.08
CA LEU A 100 -5.91 -4.99 -8.25
C LEU A 100 -4.64 -5.78 -7.99
N LEU A 101 -3.80 -5.90 -9.02
CA LEU A 101 -2.41 -6.17 -8.78
C LEU A 101 -2.06 -5.10 -7.75
N VAL A 102 -1.81 -5.53 -6.52
CA VAL A 102 -0.97 -4.75 -5.64
C VAL A 102 0.23 -4.54 -6.53
N GLN A 103 0.33 -3.35 -7.13
CA GLN A 103 1.64 -2.86 -7.45
C GLN A 103 2.33 -3.09 -6.11
N VAL A 104 3.29 -4.01 -6.11
CA VAL A 104 4.48 -3.80 -5.33
C VAL A 104 4.99 -2.44 -5.82
N VAL A 105 4.31 -1.37 -5.37
CA VAL A 105 4.96 -0.25 -4.74
C VAL A 105 5.99 -1.00 -3.91
N PRO A 106 7.29 -0.94 -4.27
CA PRO A 106 8.30 -1.46 -3.37
C PRO A 106 7.84 -0.92 -2.03
N GLU A 107 7.58 -1.83 -1.09
CA GLU A 107 7.12 -1.45 0.23
C GLU A 107 7.94 -0.21 0.55
N LEU A 108 7.30 0.95 0.71
CA LEU A 108 7.84 1.89 1.65
C LEU A 108 7.69 1.11 2.95
N THR A 109 8.56 0.09 3.15
CA THR A 109 9.07 -0.33 4.43
C THR A 109 9.24 1.00 5.07
N ALA A 110 8.46 1.36 6.08
CA ALA A 110 8.65 2.63 6.73
C ALA A 110 10.17 2.80 6.94
N PRO A 111 10.90 3.61 6.15
CA PRO A 111 12.36 3.55 6.20
C PRO A 111 12.89 4.24 7.47
N GLU A 112 11.98 4.76 8.28
CA GLU A 112 12.29 5.89 9.15
C GLU A 112 12.29 5.53 10.63
N ALA A 113 11.67 4.41 11.05
CA ALA A 113 11.69 4.00 12.45
C ALA A 113 12.88 3.07 12.78
N ASP A 114 13.08 2.00 12.00
CA ASP A 114 14.11 0.98 12.28
C ASP A 114 15.54 1.52 12.04
N SER A 115 15.76 2.23 10.93
CA SER A 115 17.07 2.83 10.58
C SER A 115 17.48 3.96 11.53
N MET A 116 16.53 4.82 11.91
CA MET A 116 16.78 5.93 12.83
C MET A 116 17.02 5.40 14.25
N GLU A 117 16.22 4.45 14.72
CA GLU A 117 16.41 3.82 16.03
C GLU A 117 17.75 3.09 16.11
N THR A 118 18.12 2.34 15.07
CA THR A 118 19.42 1.65 14.98
C THR A 118 20.58 2.64 14.96
N ALA A 119 20.49 3.72 14.19
CA ALA A 119 21.50 4.76 14.14
C ALA A 119 21.69 5.48 15.49
N PHE A 120 20.61 5.83 16.18
CA PHE A 120 20.68 6.42 17.51
C PHE A 120 21.20 5.46 18.58
N ALA A 121 20.83 4.17 18.49
CA ALA A 121 21.35 3.13 19.36
C ALA A 121 22.87 2.99 19.19
N GLU A 122 23.36 3.01 17.96
CA GLU A 122 24.80 2.92 17.68
C GLU A 122 25.56 4.19 18.10
N ILE A 123 25.01 5.39 17.87
CA ILE A 123 25.57 6.64 18.41
C ILE A 123 25.68 6.56 19.94
N THR A 124 24.62 6.09 20.60
CA THR A 124 24.59 5.95 22.07
C THR A 124 25.65 4.95 22.53
N ARG A 125 25.76 3.79 21.88
CA ARG A 125 26.76 2.76 22.19
C ARG A 125 28.18 3.30 22.06
N LEU A 126 28.49 3.97 20.94
CA LEU A 126 29.82 4.54 20.68
C LEU A 126 30.16 5.69 21.63
N ARG A 127 29.18 6.51 22.03
CA ARG A 127 29.36 7.54 23.06
C ARG A 127 29.69 6.91 24.42
N SER A 128 29.00 5.86 24.83
CA SER A 128 29.33 5.14 26.07
C SER A 128 30.75 4.59 26.07
N VAL A 129 31.21 4.04 24.94
CA VAL A 129 32.61 3.59 24.78
C VAL A 129 33.58 4.77 24.95
N ALA A 130 33.29 5.91 24.32
CA ALA A 130 34.12 7.09 24.42
C ALA A 130 34.16 7.65 25.87
N ASP A 131 33.02 7.71 26.56
CA ASP A 131 32.98 8.15 27.96
C ASP A 131 33.74 7.20 28.89
N TYR A 132 33.67 5.88 28.66
CA TYR A 132 34.45 4.89 29.41
C TYR A 132 35.96 5.05 29.20
N ALA A 133 36.40 5.35 27.97
CA ALA A 133 37.82 5.59 27.68
C ALA A 133 38.31 6.95 28.19
N ILE A 134 37.45 7.98 28.20
CA ILE A 134 37.78 9.32 28.68
C ILE A 134 37.93 9.35 30.20
N ALA A 135 37.09 8.61 30.94
CA ALA A 135 37.08 8.63 32.40
C ALA A 135 38.48 8.46 33.04
N PRO A 136 39.23 7.35 32.81
CA PRO A 136 40.54 7.16 33.43
C PRO A 136 41.60 8.17 32.97
N LEU A 137 41.53 8.64 31.72
CA LEU A 137 42.43 9.66 31.20
C LEU A 137 42.16 11.03 31.83
N GLN A 138 40.89 11.31 32.14
CA GLN A 138 40.46 12.52 32.81
C GLN A 138 40.85 12.46 34.30
N ASP A 139 40.65 11.32 34.98
CA ASP A 139 41.13 11.09 36.34
C ASP A 139 42.62 11.37 36.47
N ALA A 140 43.45 10.86 35.55
CA ALA A 140 44.90 11.11 35.52
C ALA A 140 45.24 12.61 35.39
N VAL A 141 44.44 13.37 34.62
CA VAL A 141 44.61 14.82 34.50
C VAL A 141 44.19 15.53 35.78
N ASP A 142 43.08 15.13 36.39
CA ASP A 142 42.55 15.73 37.61
C ASP A 142 43.46 15.53 38.82
N VAL A 143 44.27 14.46 38.85
CA VAL A 143 45.31 14.22 39.87
C VAL A 143 46.71 14.69 39.47
N ASP A 144 46.86 15.37 38.32
CA ASP A 144 48.15 15.85 37.78
C ASP A 144 49.17 14.73 37.47
N GLU A 145 48.71 13.49 37.28
CA GLU A 145 49.54 12.33 36.92
C GLU A 145 49.50 11.97 35.42
N ALA A 146 48.77 12.75 34.61
CA ALA A 146 48.63 12.50 33.18
C ALA A 146 49.97 12.63 32.44
N THR A 147 50.31 11.62 31.65
CA THR A 147 51.44 11.69 30.72
C THR A 147 51.08 12.46 29.45
N ASP A 148 52.09 12.87 28.67
CA ASP A 148 51.85 13.49 27.35
C ASP A 148 51.04 12.56 26.42
N ALA A 149 51.21 11.24 26.56
CA ALA A 149 50.42 10.24 25.85
C ALA A 149 48.96 10.24 26.29
N ASP A 150 48.68 10.36 27.59
CA ASP A 150 47.32 10.44 28.13
C ASP A 150 46.61 11.71 27.66
N LEU A 151 47.31 12.85 27.64
CA LEU A 151 46.80 14.12 27.13
C LEU A 151 46.47 14.05 25.62
N ALA A 152 47.33 13.39 24.83
CA ALA A 152 47.11 13.16 23.41
C ALA A 152 45.91 12.22 23.15
N ALA A 153 45.80 11.14 23.93
CA ALA A 153 44.66 10.21 23.87
C ALA A 153 43.36 10.91 24.28
N LEU A 154 43.35 11.66 25.39
CA LEU A 154 42.19 12.40 25.88
C LEU A 154 41.68 13.40 24.85
N LYS A 155 42.59 14.10 24.16
CA LYS A 155 42.24 15.02 23.07
C LYS A 155 41.63 14.29 21.88
N SER A 156 42.14 13.11 21.53
CA SER A 156 41.62 12.29 20.43
C SER A 156 40.23 11.71 20.75
N TRP A 157 40.02 11.20 21.96
CA TRP A 157 38.71 10.72 22.43
C TRP A 157 37.67 11.84 22.53
N LYS A 158 38.04 13.04 23.01
CA LYS A 158 37.15 14.21 23.03
C LYS A 158 36.75 14.63 21.61
N LYS A 159 37.68 14.62 20.65
CA LYS A 159 37.38 14.87 19.22
C LYS A 159 36.45 13.81 18.64
N TYR A 160 36.69 12.54 18.94
CA TYR A 160 35.84 11.42 18.54
C TYR A 160 34.41 11.58 19.06
N ARG A 161 34.24 11.91 20.35
CA ARG A 161 32.92 12.16 20.96
C ARG A 161 32.19 13.34 20.31
N VAL A 162 32.92 14.41 19.95
CA VAL A 162 32.34 15.54 19.19
C VAL A 162 31.93 15.11 17.79
N ALA A 163 32.75 14.32 17.10
CA ALA A 163 32.43 13.81 15.76
C ALA A 163 31.18 12.92 15.79
N LEU A 164 31.03 12.05 16.80
CA LEU A 164 29.82 11.24 17.01
C LEU A 164 28.56 12.09 17.16
N SER A 165 28.62 13.23 17.88
CA SER A 165 27.48 14.14 18.01
C SER A 165 27.10 14.83 16.69
N ARG A 166 28.03 14.92 15.72
CA ARG A 166 27.79 15.50 14.39
C ARG A 166 27.33 14.48 13.35
N VAL A 167 27.31 13.18 13.68
CA VAL A 167 26.87 12.12 12.77
C VAL A 167 25.42 12.36 12.29
N ILE A 168 24.56 12.88 13.16
CA ILE A 168 23.17 13.23 12.82
C ILE A 168 23.05 14.40 11.83
N GLU A 169 24.11 15.18 11.64
CA GLU A 169 24.14 16.32 10.72
C GLU A 169 24.59 15.90 9.30
N GLN A 170 24.93 14.62 9.09
CA GLN A 170 25.34 14.12 7.78
C GLN A 170 24.16 14.12 6.80
N PRO A 171 24.36 14.51 5.53
CA PRO A 171 23.28 14.62 4.54
C PRO A 171 22.66 13.26 4.16
N GLN A 172 23.33 12.16 4.52
CA GLN A 172 22.90 10.79 4.24
C GLN A 172 22.39 10.06 5.49
N PHE A 173 22.27 10.73 6.63
CA PHE A 173 21.72 10.13 7.85
C PHE A 173 20.19 9.93 7.72
N PRO A 174 19.62 8.81 8.21
CA PRO A 174 20.27 7.62 8.80
C PRO A 174 20.63 6.53 7.78
N ASP A 175 20.36 6.71 6.48
CA ASP A 175 20.53 5.69 5.44
C ASP A 175 21.98 5.26 5.16
N ALA A 176 22.93 6.19 5.17
CA ALA A 176 24.36 5.91 5.00
C ALA A 176 25.18 6.80 5.94
N ILE A 177 25.70 6.18 7.00
CA ILE A 177 26.43 6.87 8.06
C ILE A 177 27.93 6.65 7.91
N GLU A 178 28.68 7.74 7.81
CA GLU A 178 30.13 7.70 7.91
C GLU A 178 30.54 7.80 9.38
N TRP A 179 30.84 6.65 10.00
CA TRP A 179 31.24 6.60 11.40
C TRP A 179 32.66 7.14 11.61
N PRO A 180 32.90 7.98 12.63
CA PRO A 180 34.24 8.42 12.95
C PRO A 180 35.11 7.23 13.36
N VAL A 181 36.42 7.33 13.11
CA VAL A 181 37.38 6.28 13.46
C VAL A 181 37.65 6.31 14.96
N VAL A 182 37.54 5.16 15.62
CA VAL A 182 37.86 4.99 17.04
C VAL A 182 39.36 5.26 17.25
N PRO A 183 39.74 6.19 18.13
CA PRO A 183 41.15 6.43 18.43
C PRO A 183 41.76 5.25 19.20
N ALA A 184 43.04 4.99 18.95
CA ALA A 184 43.82 3.93 19.61
C ALA A 184 44.42 4.40 20.94
#